data_AF-A0A6A4CD44-F1
#
_entry.id   AF-A0A6A4CD44-F1
#
_cell.length_a   1.000
_cell.length_b   1.000
_cell.length_c   1.000
_cell.angle_alpha   90.00
_cell.angle_beta   90.00
_cell.angle_gamma   90.00
#
_symmetry.space_group_name_H-M   'P 1'
#
loop_
_entity.id
_entity.type
_entity.pdbx_description
1 polymer ?
#
loop_
_entity_poly.entity_id
_entity_poly.type
_entity_poly.pdbx_seq_one_letter_code
_entity_poly.pdbx_strand_id
1 'polypeptide(L)'
;MFEAGPGNSDAEQLEKQQLSVLTGGVLFLRFKRMVDQAPITRPDADQQAAAPTPQQDSRAIRPKKKGSQSLSSVWFEWFTSEPRVYASRSVKKTTLYEFRHAVGYMLLFLPIGFALDGASDAFKSEVLSAGVKAQDNTLAFLNANGSSALAVGTVIKALRKLHKEGKLDEHIAQFHERSNAGSIVDPTPASALPAFIRLQPKQ
;
A
#
# COMPACT_ATOMS: atom_id res chain seq x y z
N MET A 1 -33.37 -28.69 -19.90
CA MET A 1 -32.26 -28.17 -20.72
C MET A 1 -31.97 -26.78 -20.17
N PHE A 2 -31.01 -26.65 -19.24
CA PHE A 2 -30.64 -25.36 -18.66
C PHE A 2 -29.14 -25.16 -18.88
N GLU A 3 -28.82 -24.02 -19.48
CA GLU A 3 -27.48 -23.62 -19.89
C GLU A 3 -26.50 -23.53 -18.73
N ALA A 4 -25.31 -24.10 -18.95
CA ALA A 4 -24.13 -23.86 -18.14
C ALA A 4 -23.49 -22.52 -18.58
N GLY A 5 -23.59 -21.50 -17.74
CA GLY A 5 -22.89 -20.23 -17.95
C GLY A 5 -21.37 -20.38 -17.74
N PRO A 6 -20.53 -19.62 -18.48
CA PRO A 6 -19.07 -19.74 -18.43
C PRO A 6 -18.54 -19.06 -17.15
N GLY A 7 -18.22 -19.86 -16.14
CA GLY A 7 -17.79 -19.38 -14.82
C GLY A 7 -16.29 -19.46 -14.60
N ASN A 8 -15.67 -18.31 -14.31
CA ASN A 8 -14.50 -18.14 -13.44
C ASN A 8 -13.09 -18.49 -13.98
N SER A 9 -12.95 -19.22 -15.10
CA SER A 9 -11.63 -19.67 -15.57
C SER A 9 -10.70 -18.53 -16.04
N ASP A 10 -11.22 -17.50 -16.70
CA ASP A 10 -10.40 -16.41 -17.24
C ASP A 10 -9.77 -15.53 -16.16
N ALA A 11 -10.47 -15.27 -15.05
CA ALA A 11 -9.93 -14.46 -13.96
C ALA A 11 -8.79 -15.21 -13.23
N GLU A 12 -8.96 -16.52 -13.03
CA GLU A 12 -7.93 -17.37 -12.43
C GLU A 12 -6.73 -17.56 -13.37
N GLN A 13 -6.98 -17.67 -14.67
CA GLN A 13 -5.93 -17.83 -15.68
C GLN A 13 -5.15 -16.53 -15.92
N LEU A 14 -5.81 -15.36 -15.85
CA LEU A 14 -5.13 -14.07 -15.87
C LEU A 14 -4.27 -13.89 -14.62
N GLU A 15 -4.74 -14.35 -13.45
CA GLU A 15 -3.93 -14.36 -12.23
C GLU A 15 -2.69 -15.25 -12.41
N LYS A 16 -2.86 -16.47 -12.94
CA LYS A 16 -1.77 -17.42 -13.19
C LYS A 16 -0.76 -16.93 -14.24
N GLN A 17 -1.22 -16.24 -15.28
CA GLN A 17 -0.35 -15.65 -16.31
C GLN A 17 0.44 -14.46 -15.76
N GLN A 18 -0.17 -13.63 -14.92
CA GLN A 18 0.53 -12.55 -14.21
C GLN A 18 1.48 -13.08 -13.12
N LEU A 19 1.17 -14.24 -12.53
CA LEU A 19 2.01 -14.94 -11.55
C LEU A 19 3.33 -15.46 -12.13
N SER A 20 3.38 -15.90 -13.39
CA SER A 20 4.61 -16.47 -13.98
C SER A 20 5.70 -15.41 -14.19
N VAL A 21 5.32 -14.17 -14.49
CA VAL A 21 6.25 -13.05 -14.80
C VAL A 21 7.05 -12.59 -13.57
N LEU A 22 6.58 -12.85 -12.35
CA LEU A 22 7.19 -12.34 -11.11
C LEU A 22 8.20 -13.31 -10.46
N THR A 23 8.50 -14.46 -11.07
CA THR A 23 9.36 -15.50 -10.47
C THR A 23 10.84 -15.38 -10.86
N GLY A 24 11.24 -14.34 -11.60
CA GLY A 24 12.62 -14.11 -11.98
C GLY A 24 13.30 -13.00 -11.15
N GLY A 25 14.27 -13.36 -10.29
CA GLY A 25 15.38 -12.46 -9.95
C GLY A 25 15.54 -12.02 -8.47
N VAL A 26 16.25 -12.86 -7.70
CA VAL A 26 17.28 -12.62 -6.66
C VAL A 26 17.79 -11.15 -6.57
N LEU A 27 18.08 -10.49 -5.42
CA LEU A 27 19.07 -10.82 -4.38
C LEU A 27 18.93 -9.86 -3.17
N PHE A 28 19.10 -10.41 -1.97
CA PHE A 28 19.15 -9.70 -0.67
C PHE A 28 20.42 -8.85 -0.52
N LEU A 29 20.29 -7.63 0.00
CA LEU A 29 21.43 -6.90 0.59
C LEU A 29 21.03 -6.32 1.96
N ARG A 30 21.58 -6.95 3.00
CA ARG A 30 21.54 -6.56 4.41
C ARG A 30 22.62 -5.50 4.62
N PHE A 31 22.24 -4.24 4.82
CA PHE A 31 23.20 -3.18 5.15
C PHE A 31 23.28 -2.97 6.67
N LYS A 32 24.47 -3.27 7.19
CA LYS A 32 24.89 -3.12 8.58
C LYS A 32 25.15 -1.63 8.86
N ARG A 33 24.53 -1.13 9.93
CA ARG A 33 24.70 0.23 10.48
C ARG A 33 26.10 0.35 11.08
N MET A 34 26.88 1.35 10.67
CA MET A 34 28.14 1.73 11.30
C MET A 34 27.99 3.16 11.83
N VAL A 35 28.08 3.28 13.15
CA VAL A 35 28.18 4.52 13.90
C VAL A 35 29.66 4.86 13.95
N ASP A 36 30.02 6.12 13.66
CA ASP A 36 31.26 6.69 14.19
C ASP A 36 31.06 8.16 14.54
N GLN A 37 31.80 8.61 15.54
CA GLN A 37 31.55 9.74 16.42
C GLN A 37 32.73 10.73 16.34
N ALA A 38 32.39 12.01 16.08
CA ALA A 38 33.11 13.25 16.46
C ALA A 38 34.52 13.52 15.84
N PRO A 39 35.11 14.75 15.91
CA PRO A 39 34.73 15.92 16.70
C PRO A 39 34.73 17.30 15.99
N ILE A 40 34.36 18.28 16.82
CA ILE A 40 34.21 19.73 16.67
C ILE A 40 35.47 20.45 16.16
N THR A 41 35.31 21.48 15.31
CA THR A 41 36.13 22.71 15.35
C THR A 41 35.34 23.89 14.78
N ARG A 42 35.11 24.93 15.59
CA ARG A 42 34.79 26.31 15.17
C ARG A 42 36.11 27.08 15.04
N PRO A 43 36.17 28.15 14.21
CA PRO A 43 36.26 29.48 14.82
C PRO A 43 35.44 30.56 14.11
N ASP A 44 35.59 31.76 14.66
CA ASP A 44 34.70 32.92 14.77
C ASP A 44 35.02 34.05 13.75
N ALA A 45 34.22 35.13 13.81
CA ALA A 45 34.44 36.51 13.31
C ALA A 45 33.78 36.99 11.98
N ASP A 46 32.63 37.65 12.18
CA ASP A 46 32.26 39.05 11.84
C ASP A 46 31.95 39.60 10.41
N GLN A 47 30.89 40.45 10.43
CA GLN A 47 30.55 41.64 9.61
C GLN A 47 30.09 41.55 8.13
N GLN A 48 28.79 41.85 7.91
CA GLN A 48 28.26 43.17 7.46
C GLN A 48 27.03 43.04 6.54
N ALA A 49 26.09 43.96 6.75
CA ALA A 49 24.74 44.04 6.20
C ALA A 49 24.57 44.22 4.67
N ALA A 50 23.49 43.63 4.13
CA ALA A 50 22.62 44.24 3.12
C ALA A 50 21.32 43.43 3.00
N ALA A 51 20.16 44.07 3.19
CA ALA A 51 18.87 43.51 2.76
C ALA A 51 18.74 43.62 1.23
N PRO A 52 18.07 42.66 0.56
CA PRO A 52 16.77 43.03 -0.02
C PRO A 52 15.72 41.88 -0.07
N THR A 53 14.44 42.29 0.06
CA THR A 53 13.18 41.71 -0.46
C THR A 53 12.81 40.21 -0.30
N PRO A 54 11.52 39.90 0.00
CA PRO A 54 11.03 38.54 0.16
C PRO A 54 10.78 37.88 -1.21
N GLN A 55 11.67 37.01 -1.64
CA GLN A 55 11.42 36.14 -2.79
C GLN A 55 11.09 34.73 -2.31
N GLN A 56 9.84 34.35 -2.58
CA GLN A 56 9.34 33.01 -2.46
C GLN A 56 10.18 32.07 -3.34
N ASP A 57 11.14 31.39 -2.73
CA ASP A 57 11.73 30.20 -3.33
C ASP A 57 10.76 29.06 -3.11
N SER A 58 9.92 28.83 -4.12
CA SER A 58 9.40 27.51 -4.45
C SER A 58 10.60 26.57 -4.61
N ARG A 59 11.07 26.00 -3.49
CA ARG A 59 12.02 24.90 -3.52
C ARG A 59 11.31 23.73 -4.18
N ALA A 60 11.56 23.59 -5.48
CA ALA A 60 11.40 22.35 -6.19
C ALA A 60 12.06 21.27 -5.33
N ILE A 61 11.21 20.46 -4.69
CA ILE A 61 11.64 19.33 -3.89
C ILE A 61 12.32 18.39 -4.87
N ARG A 62 13.67 18.43 -4.91
CA ARG A 62 14.47 17.47 -5.65
C ARG A 62 13.98 16.08 -5.25
N PRO A 63 13.80 15.14 -6.20
CA PRO A 63 13.29 13.81 -5.88
C PRO A 63 14.24 13.17 -4.87
N LYS A 64 13.77 13.07 -3.61
CA LYS A 64 14.44 12.31 -2.55
C LYS A 64 14.69 10.91 -3.12
N LYS A 65 15.94 10.42 -3.02
CA LYS A 65 16.32 9.02 -3.26
C LYS A 65 15.17 8.13 -2.79
N LYS A 66 14.54 7.41 -3.73
CA LYS A 66 13.37 6.57 -3.44
C LYS A 66 13.88 5.40 -2.60
N GLY A 67 13.88 5.59 -1.28
CA GLY A 67 13.95 4.49 -0.32
C GLY A 67 12.80 3.52 -0.60
N SER A 68 12.89 2.30 -0.08
CA SER A 68 11.79 1.34 -0.17
C SER A 68 10.51 2.01 0.34
N GLN A 69 9.49 2.10 -0.53
CA GLN A 69 8.22 2.74 -0.22
C GLN A 69 7.54 1.95 0.91
N SER A 70 7.01 2.63 1.93
CA SER A 70 6.24 1.96 2.99
C SER A 70 4.85 1.58 2.50
N LEU A 71 4.20 0.61 3.16
CA LEU A 71 2.81 0.26 2.90
C LEU A 71 1.87 1.47 3.05
N SER A 72 2.07 2.28 4.10
CA SER A 72 1.30 3.51 4.32
C SER A 72 1.48 4.52 3.18
N SER A 73 2.66 4.59 2.56
CA SER A 73 2.90 5.45 1.40
C SER A 73 2.22 4.90 0.15
N VAL A 74 2.18 3.59 -0.07
CA VAL A 74 1.40 2.96 -1.16
C VAL A 74 -0.09 3.23 -0.97
N TRP A 75 -0.60 3.07 0.25
CA TRP A 75 -1.98 3.38 0.60
C TRP A 75 -2.33 4.85 0.32
N PHE A 76 -1.51 5.77 0.81
CA PHE A 76 -1.73 7.20 0.59
C PHE A 76 -1.71 7.55 -0.90
N GLU A 77 -0.73 7.03 -1.65
CA GLU A 77 -0.63 7.27 -3.09
C GLU A 77 -1.83 6.70 -3.85
N TRP A 78 -2.32 5.50 -3.49
CA TRP A 78 -3.50 4.87 -4.08
C TRP A 78 -4.74 5.76 -4.01
N PHE A 79 -4.99 6.34 -2.83
CA PHE A 79 -6.19 7.11 -2.55
C PHE A 79 -6.07 8.59 -2.90
N THR A 80 -4.87 9.18 -2.98
CA THR A 80 -4.72 10.64 -3.12
C THR A 80 -4.10 11.12 -4.43
N SER A 81 -3.53 10.22 -5.24
CA SER A 81 -2.96 10.61 -6.54
C SER A 81 -4.02 11.18 -7.49
N GLU A 82 -3.63 12.16 -8.30
CA GLU A 82 -4.45 12.74 -9.36
C GLU A 82 -3.68 12.64 -10.69
N PRO A 83 -4.15 11.86 -11.69
CA PRO A 83 -5.26 10.90 -11.60
C PRO A 83 -4.98 9.77 -10.60
N ARG A 84 -6.05 9.18 -10.04
CA ARG A 84 -5.93 8.03 -9.11
C ARG A 84 -5.10 6.91 -9.74
N VAL A 85 -4.32 6.19 -8.93
CA VAL A 85 -3.37 5.17 -9.42
C VAL A 85 -4.07 4.13 -10.31
N TYR A 86 -5.29 3.74 -9.94
CA TYR A 86 -6.12 2.79 -10.69
C TYR A 86 -6.85 3.38 -11.91
N ALA A 87 -6.92 4.70 -12.03
CA ALA A 87 -7.46 5.40 -13.20
C ALA A 87 -6.36 5.84 -14.17
N SER A 88 -5.10 5.84 -13.73
CA SER A 88 -3.96 6.32 -14.51
C SER A 88 -3.47 5.30 -15.54
N ARG A 89 -3.42 5.71 -16.80
CA ARG A 89 -2.90 4.90 -17.92
C ARG A 89 -1.37 4.83 -17.98
N SER A 90 -0.67 5.72 -17.27
CA SER A 90 0.80 5.81 -17.27
C SER A 90 1.46 4.91 -16.23
N VAL A 91 0.69 4.36 -15.28
CA VAL A 91 1.21 3.44 -14.27
C VAL A 91 1.49 2.08 -14.92
N LYS A 92 2.71 1.57 -14.73
CA LYS A 92 3.10 0.25 -15.23
C LYS A 92 2.20 -0.83 -14.63
N LYS A 93 1.79 -1.82 -15.44
CA LYS A 93 0.92 -2.93 -15.01
C LYS A 93 1.45 -3.66 -13.77
N THR A 94 2.77 -3.83 -13.65
CA THR A 94 3.41 -4.48 -12.49
C THR A 94 3.28 -3.65 -11.22
N THR A 95 3.53 -2.35 -11.29
CA THR A 95 3.33 -1.41 -10.18
C THR A 95 1.86 -1.34 -9.76
N LEU A 96 0.95 -1.29 -10.74
CA LEU A 96 -0.49 -1.29 -10.47
C LEU A 96 -0.91 -2.58 -9.74
N TYR A 97 -0.41 -3.74 -10.17
CA TYR A 97 -0.66 -5.01 -9.50
C TYR A 97 -0.14 -5.00 -8.05
N GLU A 98 1.07 -4.51 -7.83
CA GLU A 98 1.69 -4.42 -6.51
C GLU A 98 0.87 -3.52 -5.58
N PHE A 99 0.50 -2.32 -6.04
CA PHE A 99 -0.30 -1.37 -5.28
C PHE A 99 -1.69 -1.94 -4.95
N ARG A 100 -2.36 -2.52 -5.95
CA ARG A 100 -3.66 -3.16 -5.78
C ARG A 100 -3.65 -4.25 -4.72
N HIS A 101 -2.61 -5.08 -4.68
CA HIS A 101 -2.52 -6.16 -3.69
C HIS A 101 -2.07 -5.65 -2.32
N ALA A 102 -1.16 -4.67 -2.26
CA ALA A 102 -0.80 -4.02 -1.01
C ALA A 102 -2.03 -3.42 -0.32
N VAL A 103 -2.76 -2.56 -1.04
CA VAL A 103 -3.98 -1.92 -0.53
C VAL A 103 -5.05 -2.95 -0.22
N GLY A 104 -5.27 -3.91 -1.11
CA GLY A 104 -6.23 -4.98 -0.89
C GLY A 104 -6.01 -5.76 0.39
N TYR A 105 -4.78 -6.15 0.70
CA TYR A 105 -4.51 -6.79 1.99
C TYR A 105 -4.62 -5.82 3.16
N MET A 106 -4.14 -4.58 3.03
CA MET A 106 -4.23 -3.58 4.09
C MET A 106 -5.68 -3.30 4.53
N LEU A 107 -6.63 -3.32 3.59
CA LEU A 107 -8.06 -3.17 3.87
C LEU A 107 -8.59 -4.18 4.90
N LEU A 108 -8.06 -5.41 4.90
CA LEU A 108 -8.46 -6.47 5.84
C LEU A 108 -8.09 -6.15 7.29
N PHE A 109 -7.05 -5.34 7.48
CA PHE A 109 -6.47 -5.04 8.80
C PHE A 109 -7.01 -3.74 9.42
N LEU A 110 -8.20 -3.30 8.99
CA LEU A 110 -8.96 -2.22 9.61
C LEU A 110 -10.18 -2.80 10.35
N PRO A 111 -10.02 -3.18 11.63
CA PRO A 111 -11.00 -4.01 12.34
C PRO A 111 -12.32 -3.28 12.64
N ILE A 112 -12.31 -1.94 12.67
CA ILE A 112 -13.50 -1.10 12.92
C ILE A 112 -14.13 -0.64 11.59
N GLY A 113 -13.58 -1.08 10.44
CA GLY A 113 -13.90 -0.49 9.15
C GLY A 113 -13.25 0.88 8.97
N PHE A 114 -13.72 1.64 7.98
CA PHE A 114 -13.22 2.97 7.64
C PHE A 114 -14.20 3.69 6.72
N ALA A 115 -14.15 5.02 6.71
CA ALA A 115 -14.84 5.82 5.73
C ALA A 115 -13.83 6.76 5.06
N LEU A 116 -13.67 6.62 3.75
CA LEU A 116 -12.80 7.49 2.94
C LEU A 116 -13.65 8.21 1.89
N ASP A 117 -14.30 9.29 2.30
CA ASP A 117 -15.09 10.11 1.38
C ASP A 117 -14.20 11.12 0.65
N GLY A 118 -14.09 10.98 -0.68
CA GLY A 118 -13.29 11.87 -1.52
C GLY A 118 -13.79 13.32 -1.56
N ALA A 119 -15.03 13.59 -1.16
CA ALA A 119 -15.59 14.93 -1.06
C ALA A 119 -15.32 15.61 0.29
N SER A 120 -14.83 14.88 1.30
CA SER A 120 -14.53 15.40 2.62
C SER A 120 -13.26 16.25 2.63
N ASP A 121 -13.29 17.40 3.29
CA ASP A 121 -12.09 18.21 3.55
C ASP A 121 -11.06 17.45 4.40
N ALA A 122 -11.52 16.47 5.20
CA ALA A 122 -10.67 15.62 6.02
C ALA A 122 -10.05 14.44 5.25
N PHE A 123 -10.42 14.20 3.99
CA PHE A 123 -10.08 13.00 3.21
C PHE A 123 -8.60 12.62 3.31
N LYS A 124 -7.68 13.55 3.05
CA LYS A 124 -6.23 13.25 3.08
C LYS A 124 -5.75 12.85 4.48
N SER A 125 -6.31 13.45 5.52
CA SER A 125 -5.95 13.14 6.91
C SER A 125 -6.50 11.77 7.34
N GLU A 126 -7.72 11.44 6.90
CA GLU A 126 -8.35 10.13 7.13
C GLU A 126 -7.60 9.02 6.39
N VAL A 127 -7.26 9.23 5.11
CA VAL A 127 -6.42 8.32 4.32
C VAL A 127 -5.09 8.08 5.02
N LEU A 128 -4.42 9.13 5.52
CA LEU A 128 -3.14 9.01 6.21
C LEU A 128 -3.27 8.18 7.50
N SER A 129 -4.25 8.52 8.35
CA SER A 129 -4.50 7.84 9.63
C SER A 129 -4.86 6.36 9.42
N ALA A 130 -5.78 6.07 8.50
CA ALA A 130 -6.16 4.71 8.13
C ALA A 130 -4.97 3.92 7.57
N GLY A 131 -4.15 4.54 6.70
CA GLY A 131 -3.00 3.89 6.09
C GLY A 131 -1.90 3.51 7.09
N VAL A 132 -1.65 4.37 8.09
CA VAL A 132 -0.71 4.06 9.19
C VAL A 132 -1.24 2.90 10.04
N LYS A 133 -2.51 2.98 10.48
CA LYS A 133 -3.13 1.92 11.27
C LYS A 133 -3.16 0.57 10.54
N ALA A 134 -3.55 0.58 9.27
CA ALA A 134 -3.58 -0.63 8.44
C ALA A 134 -2.18 -1.23 8.26
N GLN A 135 -1.15 -0.39 8.05
CA GLN A 135 0.23 -0.86 7.98
C GLN A 135 0.66 -1.54 9.30
N ASP A 136 0.46 -0.87 10.44
CA ASP A 136 0.91 -1.39 11.73
C ASP A 136 0.24 -2.74 12.05
N ASN A 137 -1.06 -2.84 11.80
CA ASN A 137 -1.81 -4.09 11.97
C ASN A 137 -1.34 -5.20 10.99
N THR A 138 -1.05 -4.85 9.73
CA THR A 138 -0.51 -5.80 8.74
C THR A 138 0.84 -6.35 9.19
N LEU A 139 1.74 -5.47 9.64
CA LEU A 139 3.08 -5.87 10.11
C LEU A 139 3.01 -6.67 11.42
N ALA A 140 2.11 -6.31 12.33
CA ALA A 140 1.86 -7.08 13.55
C ALA A 140 1.39 -8.50 13.22
N PHE A 141 0.44 -8.64 12.29
CA PHE A 141 -0.04 -9.94 11.83
C PHE A 141 1.07 -10.78 11.17
N LEU A 142 1.91 -10.18 10.33
CA LEU A 142 3.05 -10.87 9.74
C LEU A 142 4.04 -11.38 10.79
N ASN A 143 4.38 -10.55 11.78
CA ASN A 143 5.28 -10.94 12.86
C ASN A 143 4.71 -12.10 13.68
N ALA A 144 3.42 -12.05 14.02
CA ALA A 144 2.71 -13.14 14.71
C ALA A 144 2.73 -14.45 13.91
N ASN A 145 2.84 -14.36 12.58
CA ASN A 145 2.95 -15.50 11.66
C ASN A 145 4.40 -15.81 11.22
N GLY A 146 5.40 -15.30 11.93
CA GLY A 146 6.81 -15.64 11.73
C GLY A 146 7.48 -14.91 10.56
N SER A 147 6.95 -13.78 10.10
CA SER A 147 7.53 -12.96 9.04
C SER A 147 7.84 -11.54 9.52
N SER A 148 9.10 -11.12 9.38
CA SER A 148 9.56 -9.76 9.66
C SER A 148 9.66 -8.90 8.38
N ALA A 149 8.83 -9.19 7.37
CA ALA A 149 8.88 -8.49 6.08
C ALA A 149 8.44 -7.02 6.22
N LEU A 150 9.18 -6.10 5.59
CA LEU A 150 8.91 -4.66 5.66
C LEU A 150 8.75 -4.00 4.28
N ALA A 151 9.41 -4.53 3.26
CA ALA A 151 9.30 -4.00 1.90
C ALA A 151 7.97 -4.45 1.27
N VAL A 152 7.28 -3.57 0.55
CA VAL A 152 5.94 -3.82 -0.03
C VAL A 152 5.85 -5.16 -0.75
N GLY A 153 6.74 -5.41 -1.72
CA GLY A 153 6.75 -6.66 -2.47
C GLY A 153 6.98 -7.92 -1.61
N THR A 154 7.80 -7.84 -0.56
CA THR A 154 8.04 -8.98 0.35
C THR A 154 6.88 -9.20 1.31
N VAL A 155 6.23 -8.12 1.77
CA VAL A 155 4.98 -8.19 2.56
C VAL A 155 3.88 -8.85 1.73
N ILE A 156 3.65 -8.42 0.49
CA ILE A 156 2.66 -9.04 -0.41
C ILE A 156 2.96 -10.53 -0.62
N LYS A 157 4.24 -10.88 -0.81
CA LYS A 157 4.65 -12.28 -0.96
C LYS A 157 4.33 -13.10 0.29
N ALA A 158 4.61 -12.57 1.49
CA ALA A 158 4.29 -13.22 2.75
C ALA A 158 2.77 -13.37 2.95
N LEU A 159 2.00 -12.30 2.73
CA LEU A 159 0.54 -12.31 2.83
C LEU A 159 -0.10 -13.29 1.85
N ARG A 160 0.39 -13.36 0.61
CA ARG A 160 -0.08 -14.36 -0.37
C ARG A 160 0.16 -15.79 0.12
N LYS A 161 1.30 -16.06 0.76
CA LYS A 161 1.58 -17.37 1.35
C LYS A 161 0.57 -17.69 2.46
N LEU A 162 0.36 -16.75 3.40
CA LEU A 162 -0.58 -16.91 4.50
C LEU A 162 -2.03 -17.06 4.01
N HIS A 163 -2.41 -16.36 2.94
CA HIS A 163 -3.71 -16.51 2.29
C HIS A 163 -3.90 -17.92 1.74
N LYS A 164 -2.90 -18.48 1.05
CA LYS A 164 -2.96 -19.87 0.57
C LYS A 164 -3.02 -20.90 1.69
N GLU A 165 -2.53 -20.56 2.87
CA GLU A 165 -2.60 -21.36 4.09
C GLU A 165 -3.94 -21.18 4.84
N GLY A 166 -4.88 -20.36 4.34
CA GLY A 166 -6.17 -20.08 4.99
C GLY A 166 -6.10 -19.12 6.18
N LYS A 167 -4.92 -18.57 6.50
CA LYS A 167 -4.72 -17.74 7.70
C LYS A 167 -5.34 -16.34 7.60
N LEU A 168 -5.81 -15.95 6.42
CA LEU A 168 -6.53 -14.68 6.20
C LEU A 168 -8.05 -14.86 6.09
N ASP A 169 -8.56 -16.09 6.14
CA ASP A 169 -9.97 -16.37 5.84
C ASP A 169 -10.90 -15.65 6.81
N GLU A 170 -10.56 -15.64 8.10
CA GLU A 170 -11.31 -14.90 9.12
C GLU A 170 -11.26 -13.39 8.88
N HIS A 171 -10.11 -12.84 8.49
CA HIS A 171 -9.99 -11.40 8.21
C HIS A 171 -10.79 -11.00 6.97
N ILE A 172 -10.85 -11.87 5.96
CA ILE A 172 -11.66 -11.70 4.75
C ILE A 172 -13.14 -11.75 5.11
N ALA A 173 -13.58 -12.74 5.89
CA ALA A 173 -14.96 -12.87 6.33
C ALA A 173 -15.42 -11.64 7.14
N GLN A 174 -14.62 -11.20 8.11
CA GLN A 174 -14.92 -10.00 8.90
C GLN A 174 -14.93 -8.72 8.04
N PHE A 175 -14.07 -8.63 7.02
CA PHE A 175 -14.11 -7.51 6.08
C PHE A 175 -15.44 -7.46 5.32
N HIS A 176 -15.93 -8.60 4.83
CA HIS A 176 -17.22 -8.68 4.14
C HIS A 176 -18.40 -8.41 5.06
N GLU A 177 -18.37 -8.88 6.31
CA GLU A 177 -19.39 -8.55 7.32
C GLU A 177 -19.48 -7.03 7.53
N ARG A 178 -18.32 -6.37 7.74
CA ARG A 178 -18.27 -4.90 7.89
C ARG A 178 -18.73 -4.15 6.64
N SER A 179 -18.40 -4.67 5.46
CA SER A 179 -18.88 -4.12 4.19
C SER A 179 -20.41 -4.20 4.08
N ASN A 180 -21.00 -5.35 4.45
CA ASN A 180 -22.45 -5.55 4.41
C ASN A 180 -23.18 -4.71 5.47
N ALA A 181 -22.55 -4.49 6.62
CA ALA A 181 -23.06 -3.60 7.67
C ALA A 181 -22.94 -2.10 7.33
N GLY A 182 -22.37 -1.74 6.18
CA GLY A 182 -22.20 -0.34 5.77
C GLY A 182 -21.11 0.42 6.53
N SER A 183 -20.23 -0.29 7.25
CA SER A 183 -19.12 0.30 8.03
C SER A 183 -17.86 0.58 7.19
N ILE A 184 -17.95 0.37 5.87
CA ILE A 184 -16.85 0.57 4.92
C ILE A 184 -17.33 1.49 3.79
N VAL A 185 -16.67 2.65 3.66
CA VAL A 185 -16.81 3.54 2.50
C VAL A 185 -15.46 3.62 1.79
N ASP A 186 -15.33 2.86 0.70
CA ASP A 186 -14.14 2.83 -0.16
C ASP A 186 -14.44 3.50 -1.51
N PRO A 187 -13.73 4.58 -1.89
CA PRO A 187 -13.92 5.25 -3.18
C PRO A 187 -13.29 4.49 -4.35
N THR A 188 -12.60 3.38 -4.08
CA THR A 188 -11.98 2.54 -5.10
C THR A 188 -13.06 1.77 -5.85
N PRO A 189 -13.14 1.87 -7.19
CA PRO A 189 -14.11 1.09 -7.95
C PRO A 189 -13.82 -0.40 -7.78
N ALA A 190 -14.88 -1.22 -7.71
CA ALA A 190 -14.73 -2.67 -7.52
C ALA A 190 -13.75 -3.28 -8.52
N SER A 191 -13.77 -2.89 -9.80
CA SER A 191 -12.83 -3.40 -10.82
C SER A 191 -11.34 -3.19 -10.49
N ALA A 192 -11.00 -2.25 -9.60
CA ALA A 192 -9.65 -1.92 -9.16
C ALA A 192 -9.18 -2.69 -7.91
N LEU A 193 -10.03 -3.47 -7.23
CA LEU A 193 -9.71 -4.21 -6.00
C LEU A 193 -9.40 -5.71 -6.24
N PRO A 194 -8.53 -6.39 -5.47
CA PRO A 194 -8.30 -7.83 -5.65
C PRO A 194 -9.57 -8.68 -5.56
N ALA A 195 -9.54 -9.88 -6.17
CA ALA A 195 -10.71 -10.78 -6.17
C ALA A 195 -11.24 -11.09 -4.77
N PHE A 196 -10.36 -11.37 -3.80
CA PHE A 196 -10.74 -11.70 -2.42
C PHE A 196 -11.40 -10.55 -1.65
N ILE A 197 -11.24 -9.31 -2.10
CA ILE A 197 -11.95 -8.15 -1.54
C ILE A 197 -13.34 -8.03 -2.16
N ARG A 198 -13.47 -8.29 -3.46
CA ARG A 198 -14.71 -8.08 -4.23
C ARG A 198 -15.69 -9.24 -4.15
N LEU A 199 -15.18 -10.46 -4.16
CA LEU A 199 -15.96 -11.68 -4.26
C LEU A 199 -16.16 -12.20 -2.84
N GLN A 200 -17.41 -12.31 -2.43
CA GLN A 200 -17.74 -12.98 -1.18
C GLN A 200 -17.40 -14.48 -1.30
N PRO A 201 -16.87 -15.10 -0.25
CA PRO A 201 -16.70 -16.53 -0.22
C PRO A 201 -18.07 -17.20 -0.38
N LYS A 202 -18.17 -18.16 -1.29
CA LYS A 202 -19.39 -18.97 -1.46
C LYS A 202 -19.63 -19.70 -0.14
N GLN A 203 -20.79 -19.46 0.48
CA GLN A 203 -21.29 -20.18 1.65
C GLN A 203 -21.63 -21.62 1.27
#